data_AF-A0A838INH3-F1
#
_entry.id   AF-A0A838INH3-F1
#
_cell.length_a   1.000
_cell.length_b   1.000
_cell.length_c   1.000
_cell.angle_alpha   90.00
_cell.angle_beta   90.00
_cell.angle_gamma   90.00
#
_symmetry.space_group_name_H-M   'P 1'
#
loop_
_entity.id
_entity.type
_entity.pdbx_description
1 polymer ?
#
loop_
_entity_poly.entity_id
_entity_poly.type
_entity_poly.pdbx_seq_one_letter_code
_entity_poly.pdbx_strand_id
1 'polypeptide(L)'
;MAKVMRFSGVVLLVSLKVLVSLAALSVPVMGVWFASSLAAFFNGPIWLTVACGLLFFPVLPLLWDLWATQRFHRKVANCPPQRKPPERILMFWDRLVVRTLVINLALLTTLALAFPERGFMALSTRGDWMLTEAEGGWVEPTRKVLFAAAGGLEWLYKLSLDNPYSEFADSETKAPTSDEGGELKTVIPDVVEPKDEQPKDKKTEDKDVEPKQAPARQAMTWPPPTGLHPLVVNMPPEAEQSIESVAKYILENEPEGLWRVKALYDYVADRIVYDVAALTGHRPSQDAETVFRTRMGVCAGYAQLLRALGEHTGDEIIYVVGVSRNLEGEVGGGGHAWNAARVDDKWYLLDPTWGSGHITDNAFKKAYNPAYLFTPPNVLLNTHFPDDEGWQLLGEPLSRGEFMRQPILGATFFANGMRLLDPSRSQITVGKEATLSFENPRARFLMASASLKGQSQREDCEVVQGPTPTVRCAFKAPGTYQVTFFGNTERYGSYEFWGRIEVNGG
;
A
#
# COMPACT_ATOMS: atom_id res chain seq x y z
N MET A 1 3.31 -59.32 2.52
CA MET A 1 3.44 -58.06 3.27
C MET A 1 4.85 -57.45 3.26
N ALA A 2 5.93 -58.19 3.62
CA ALA A 2 7.29 -57.63 3.68
C ALA A 2 7.83 -57.01 2.36
N LYS A 3 7.46 -57.58 1.20
CA LYS A 3 7.88 -57.07 -0.13
C LYS A 3 7.17 -55.76 -0.52
N VAL A 4 5.92 -55.58 -0.10
CA VAL A 4 5.12 -54.36 -0.32
C VAL A 4 5.59 -53.24 0.62
N MET A 5 5.85 -53.54 1.90
CA MET A 5 6.46 -52.58 2.85
C MET A 5 7.86 -52.11 2.40
N ARG A 6 8.70 -53.01 1.87
CA ARG A 6 10.01 -52.66 1.30
C ARG A 6 9.89 -51.77 0.06
N PHE A 7 8.91 -52.05 -0.81
CA PHE A 7 8.67 -51.27 -2.02
C PHE A 7 8.16 -49.86 -1.68
N SER A 8 7.18 -49.74 -0.77
CA SER A 8 6.69 -48.45 -0.27
C SER A 8 7.80 -47.64 0.44
N GLY A 9 8.67 -48.29 1.21
CA GLY A 9 9.81 -47.63 1.86
C GLY A 9 10.89 -47.13 0.89
N VAL A 10 11.17 -47.87 -0.19
CA VAL A 10 12.11 -47.45 -1.24
C VAL A 10 11.53 -46.28 -2.05
N VAL A 11 10.26 -46.34 -2.42
CA VAL A 11 9.58 -45.24 -3.12
C VAL A 11 9.59 -43.97 -2.27
N LEU A 12 9.27 -44.06 -0.98
CA LEU A 12 9.32 -42.92 -0.05
C LEU A 12 10.71 -42.30 0.04
N LEU A 13 11.76 -43.12 0.17
CA LEU A 13 13.15 -42.65 0.26
C LEU A 13 13.64 -42.00 -1.04
N VAL A 14 13.25 -42.54 -2.20
CA VAL A 14 13.57 -41.95 -3.51
C VAL A 14 12.85 -40.62 -3.69
N SER A 15 11.56 -40.54 -3.37
CA SER A 15 10.80 -39.29 -3.42
C SER A 15 11.38 -38.23 -2.51
N LEU A 16 11.78 -38.59 -1.29
CA LEU A 16 12.45 -37.67 -0.37
C LEU A 16 13.78 -37.16 -0.94
N LYS A 17 14.61 -38.04 -1.53
CA LYS A 17 15.87 -37.62 -2.16
C LYS A 17 15.65 -36.67 -3.32
N VAL A 18 14.63 -36.91 -4.15
CA VAL A 18 14.25 -36.00 -5.24
C VAL A 18 13.83 -34.65 -4.69
N LEU A 19 12.94 -34.62 -3.69
CA LEU A 19 12.48 -33.38 -3.04
C LEU A 19 13.63 -32.58 -2.44
N VAL A 20 14.53 -33.23 -1.70
CA VAL A 20 15.69 -32.57 -1.08
C VAL A 20 16.67 -32.06 -2.14
N SER A 21 16.84 -32.77 -3.25
CA SER A 21 17.69 -32.33 -4.37
C SER A 21 17.08 -31.13 -5.10
N LEU A 22 15.75 -31.12 -5.30
CA LEU A 22 15.04 -29.97 -5.85
C LEU A 22 15.16 -28.76 -4.92
N ALA A 23 15.04 -28.95 -3.61
CA ALA A 23 15.25 -27.89 -2.63
C ALA A 23 16.68 -27.33 -2.69
N ALA A 24 17.70 -28.19 -2.88
CA ALA A 24 19.08 -27.75 -3.02
C ALA A 24 19.36 -26.94 -4.28
N LEU A 25 18.44 -26.95 -5.27
CA LEU A 25 18.48 -26.08 -6.43
C LEU A 25 17.61 -24.83 -6.25
N SER A 26 16.42 -24.95 -5.66
CA SER A 26 15.49 -23.83 -5.51
C SER A 26 15.90 -22.84 -4.42
N VAL A 27 16.43 -23.32 -3.28
CA VAL A 27 16.79 -22.47 -2.14
C VAL A 27 17.90 -21.46 -2.50
N PRO A 28 18.99 -21.83 -3.20
CA PRO A 28 19.96 -20.85 -3.68
C PRO A 28 19.35 -19.83 -4.64
N VAL A 29 18.50 -20.27 -5.57
CA VAL A 29 17.82 -19.37 -6.52
C VAL A 29 16.93 -18.37 -5.77
N MET A 30 16.19 -18.81 -4.76
CA MET A 30 15.41 -17.93 -3.89
C MET A 30 16.30 -16.94 -3.12
N GLY A 31 17.45 -17.40 -2.61
CA GLY A 31 18.43 -16.54 -1.92
C GLY A 31 18.97 -15.43 -2.82
N VAL A 32 19.35 -15.76 -4.06
CA VAL A 32 19.80 -14.78 -5.05
C VAL A 32 18.65 -13.86 -5.47
N TRP A 33 17.45 -14.40 -5.67
CA TRP A 33 16.27 -13.61 -6.00
C TRP A 33 15.95 -12.59 -4.90
N PHE A 34 15.93 -13.00 -3.64
CA PHE A 34 15.73 -12.11 -2.49
C PHE A 34 16.83 -11.04 -2.44
N ALA A 35 18.10 -11.44 -2.42
CA ALA A 35 19.22 -10.51 -2.32
C ALA A 35 19.25 -9.51 -3.49
N SER A 36 19.02 -9.98 -4.73
CA SER A 36 18.97 -9.13 -5.92
C SER A 36 17.75 -8.19 -5.93
N SER A 37 16.60 -8.63 -5.44
CA SER A 37 15.41 -7.78 -5.29
C SER A 37 15.63 -6.68 -4.26
N LEU A 38 16.28 -7.00 -3.12
CA LEU A 38 16.72 -6.00 -2.13
C LEU A 38 17.68 -4.99 -2.76
N ALA A 39 18.67 -5.46 -3.53
CA ALA A 39 19.60 -4.56 -4.22
C ALA A 39 18.86 -3.66 -5.22
N ALA A 40 17.96 -4.22 -6.04
CA ALA A 40 17.16 -3.43 -6.98
C ALA A 40 16.26 -2.41 -6.26
N PHE A 41 15.72 -2.77 -5.10
CA PHE A 41 14.89 -1.88 -4.26
C PHE A 41 15.68 -0.72 -3.66
N PHE A 42 16.92 -0.95 -3.22
CA PHE A 42 17.80 0.08 -2.65
C PHE A 42 18.69 0.80 -3.67
N ASN A 43 18.47 0.61 -4.98
CA ASN A 43 19.35 1.11 -6.04
C ASN A 43 20.82 0.67 -5.87
N GLY A 44 21.03 -0.55 -5.36
CA GLY A 44 22.33 -1.17 -5.13
C GLY A 44 22.86 -1.96 -6.34
N PRO A 45 24.13 -2.39 -6.30
CA PRO A 45 24.77 -3.11 -7.40
C PRO A 45 24.24 -4.54 -7.51
N ILE A 46 23.29 -4.77 -8.42
CA ILE A 46 22.66 -6.08 -8.61
C ILE A 46 23.69 -7.17 -8.95
N TRP A 47 24.72 -6.85 -9.75
CA TRP A 47 25.76 -7.81 -10.13
C TRP A 47 26.51 -8.40 -8.91
N LEU A 48 26.65 -7.65 -7.81
CA LEU A 48 27.30 -8.12 -6.59
C LEU A 48 26.47 -9.23 -5.95
N THR A 49 25.14 -9.13 -6.01
CA THR A 49 24.24 -10.16 -5.47
C THR A 49 24.32 -11.46 -6.26
N VAL A 50 24.49 -11.37 -7.58
CA VAL A 50 24.70 -12.54 -8.46
C VAL A 50 26.07 -13.18 -8.18
N ALA A 51 27.12 -12.38 -8.01
CA ALA A 51 28.45 -12.88 -7.64
C ALA A 51 28.43 -13.57 -6.26
N CYS A 52 27.76 -12.97 -5.27
CA CYS A 52 27.51 -13.60 -3.97
C CYS A 52 26.70 -14.89 -4.13
N GLY A 53 25.71 -14.92 -5.03
CA GLY A 53 24.97 -16.13 -5.38
C GLY A 53 25.88 -17.28 -5.80
N LEU A 54 26.80 -17.02 -6.74
CA LEU A 54 27.80 -18.00 -7.20
C LEU A 54 28.74 -18.44 -6.07
N LEU A 55 29.07 -17.52 -5.15
CA LEU A 55 29.87 -17.83 -3.96
C LEU A 55 29.11 -18.78 -3.01
N PHE A 56 27.85 -18.49 -2.67
CA PHE A 56 27.02 -19.31 -1.78
C PHE A 56 26.54 -20.61 -2.45
N PHE A 57 26.49 -20.65 -3.78
CA PHE A 57 26.27 -21.84 -4.58
C PHE A 57 26.84 -21.68 -6.01
N PRO A 58 27.79 -22.51 -6.46
CA PRO A 58 28.25 -23.75 -5.83
C PRO A 58 29.56 -23.65 -5.02
N VAL A 59 30.23 -22.49 -4.97
CA VAL A 59 31.63 -22.40 -4.50
C VAL A 59 31.81 -22.78 -3.03
N LEU A 60 31.10 -22.16 -2.09
CA LEU A 60 31.24 -22.42 -0.65
C LEU A 60 30.87 -23.88 -0.27
N PRO A 61 29.77 -24.47 -0.78
CA PRO A 61 29.48 -25.89 -0.54
C PRO A 61 30.60 -26.83 -0.99
N LEU A 62 31.22 -26.55 -2.15
CA LEU A 62 32.34 -27.34 -2.67
C LEU A 62 33.60 -27.17 -1.81
N LEU A 63 33.96 -25.94 -1.44
CA LEU A 63 35.09 -25.67 -0.56
C LEU A 63 34.91 -26.33 0.82
N TRP A 64 33.69 -26.31 1.36
CA TRP A 64 33.37 -26.99 2.61
C TRP A 64 33.48 -28.52 2.48
N ASP A 65 33.04 -29.14 1.37
CA ASP A 65 33.24 -30.59 1.18
C ASP A 65 34.72 -30.97 1.00
N LEU A 66 35.48 -30.16 0.26
CA LEU A 66 36.92 -30.36 0.08
C LEU A 66 37.65 -30.34 1.42
N TRP A 67 37.43 -29.28 2.23
CA TRP A 67 38.04 -29.15 3.55
C TRP A 67 37.63 -30.29 4.50
N ALA A 68 36.34 -30.62 4.55
CA ALA A 68 35.83 -31.70 5.41
C ALA A 68 36.37 -33.07 4.98
N THR A 69 36.60 -33.29 3.68
CA THR A 69 37.18 -34.51 3.13
C THR A 69 38.66 -34.64 3.44
N GLN A 70 39.43 -33.57 3.32
CA GLN A 70 40.81 -33.56 3.79
C GLN A 70 40.91 -33.85 5.30
N ARG A 71 40.05 -33.24 6.12
CA ARG A 71 40.02 -33.49 7.57
C ARG A 71 39.63 -34.93 7.91
N PHE A 72 38.71 -35.53 7.15
CA PHE A 72 38.32 -36.93 7.33
C PHE A 72 39.46 -37.89 6.97
N HIS A 73 40.15 -37.68 5.83
CA HIS A 73 41.31 -38.49 5.46
C HIS A 73 42.41 -38.42 6.52
N ARG A 74 42.68 -37.23 7.08
CA ARG A 74 43.62 -37.10 8.21
C ARG A 74 43.18 -37.88 9.46
N LYS A 75 41.88 -37.87 9.78
CA LYS A 75 41.34 -38.66 10.91
C LYS A 75 41.46 -40.17 10.70
N VAL A 76 41.25 -40.65 9.48
CA VAL A 76 41.42 -42.07 9.13
C VAL A 76 42.89 -42.46 9.20
N ALA A 77 43.79 -41.64 8.65
CA ALA A 77 45.23 -41.87 8.69
C ALA A 77 45.79 -41.88 10.12
N ASN A 78 45.26 -41.04 11.01
CA ASN A 78 45.68 -40.96 12.41
C ASN A 78 44.88 -41.90 13.34
N CYS A 79 44.13 -42.86 12.80
CA CYS A 79 43.33 -43.78 13.61
C CYS A 79 44.25 -44.84 14.26
N PRO A 80 44.21 -45.01 15.60
CA PRO A 80 45.00 -46.04 16.27
C PRO A 80 44.63 -47.44 15.76
N PRO A 81 45.59 -48.38 15.65
CA PRO A 81 45.36 -49.71 15.08
C PRO A 81 44.25 -50.52 15.78
N GLN A 82 43.98 -50.20 17.06
CA GLN A 82 43.01 -50.91 17.90
C GLN A 82 41.57 -50.37 17.77
N ARG A 83 41.35 -49.28 17.02
CA ARG A 83 40.02 -48.69 16.81
C ARG A 83 39.61 -48.85 15.34
N LYS A 84 38.32 -49.15 15.12
CA LYS A 84 37.77 -49.15 13.76
C LYS A 84 37.85 -47.72 13.18
N PRO A 85 38.29 -47.56 11.93
CA PRO A 85 38.32 -46.26 11.29
C PRO A 85 36.89 -45.71 11.18
N PRO A 86 36.72 -44.38 11.26
CA PRO A 86 35.40 -43.79 11.12
C PRO A 86 34.85 -44.05 9.71
N GLU A 87 33.59 -44.46 9.62
CA GLU A 87 32.89 -44.71 8.35
C GLU A 87 32.11 -43.47 7.88
N ARG A 88 31.96 -43.31 6.56
CA ARG A 88 31.13 -42.26 5.96
C ARG A 88 29.79 -42.84 5.53
N ILE A 89 28.73 -42.40 6.19
CA ILE A 89 27.35 -42.83 5.91
C ILE A 89 26.78 -42.10 4.66
N LEU A 90 27.13 -40.82 4.48
CA LEU A 90 26.60 -40.00 3.37
C LEU A 90 27.53 -39.99 2.15
N MET A 91 26.94 -40.19 0.95
CA MET A 91 27.66 -40.10 -0.32
C MET A 91 28.06 -38.65 -0.62
N PHE A 92 28.94 -38.45 -1.60
CA PHE A 92 29.38 -37.11 -2.01
C PHE A 92 28.18 -36.18 -2.31
N TRP A 93 27.24 -36.65 -3.13
CA TRP A 93 26.04 -35.90 -3.50
C TRP A 93 25.17 -35.55 -2.30
N ASP A 94 24.92 -36.50 -1.39
CA ASP A 94 24.14 -36.25 -0.19
C ASP A 94 24.77 -35.14 0.67
N ARG A 95 26.11 -35.15 0.81
CA ARG A 95 26.80 -34.12 1.59
C ARG A 95 26.80 -32.76 0.90
N LEU A 96 26.91 -32.71 -0.43
CA LEU A 96 26.89 -31.46 -1.18
C LEU A 96 25.50 -30.81 -1.11
N VAL A 97 24.44 -31.61 -1.27
CA VAL A 97 23.03 -31.21 -1.12
C VAL A 97 22.78 -30.63 0.27
N VAL A 98 23.14 -31.36 1.33
CA VAL A 98 22.94 -30.89 2.72
C VAL A 98 23.71 -29.58 2.99
N ARG A 99 24.97 -29.46 2.56
CA ARG A 99 25.75 -28.23 2.77
C ARG A 99 25.18 -27.04 2.01
N THR A 100 24.73 -27.27 0.77
CA THR A 100 24.08 -26.24 -0.04
C THR A 100 22.85 -25.71 0.67
N LEU A 101 22.00 -26.61 1.16
CA LEU A 101 20.82 -26.25 1.94
C LEU A 101 21.17 -25.50 3.22
N VAL A 102 22.11 -26.01 4.02
CA VAL A 102 22.53 -25.35 5.28
C VAL A 102 23.03 -23.93 5.02
N ILE A 103 23.89 -23.74 4.04
CA ILE A 103 24.45 -22.43 3.70
C ILE A 103 23.36 -21.47 3.22
N ASN A 104 22.51 -21.89 2.28
CA ASN A 104 21.55 -20.99 1.65
C ASN A 104 20.30 -20.76 2.52
N LEU A 105 19.90 -21.71 3.36
CA LEU A 105 18.90 -21.47 4.40
C LEU A 105 19.43 -20.51 5.46
N ALA A 106 20.69 -20.63 5.88
CA ALA A 106 21.29 -19.65 6.78
C ALA A 106 21.30 -18.25 6.15
N LEU A 107 21.70 -18.13 4.88
CA LEU A 107 21.65 -16.86 4.14
C LEU A 107 20.23 -16.27 4.09
N LEU A 108 19.22 -17.06 3.69
CA LEU A 108 17.82 -16.61 3.62
C LEU A 108 17.31 -16.17 4.98
N THR A 109 17.57 -16.94 6.04
CA THR A 109 17.18 -16.59 7.40
C THR A 109 17.87 -15.30 7.84
N THR A 110 19.17 -15.13 7.55
CA THR A 110 19.88 -13.88 7.85
C THR A 110 19.28 -12.70 7.10
N LEU A 111 18.96 -12.84 5.81
CA LEU A 111 18.33 -11.78 5.02
C LEU A 111 16.94 -11.41 5.57
N ALA A 112 16.11 -12.41 5.87
CA ALA A 112 14.78 -12.21 6.42
C ALA A 112 14.82 -11.52 7.80
N LEU A 113 15.78 -11.89 8.66
CA LEU A 113 15.93 -11.26 9.97
C LEU A 113 16.56 -9.86 9.90
N ALA A 114 17.45 -9.62 8.94
CA ALA A 114 18.08 -8.31 8.75
C ALA A 114 17.13 -7.30 8.07
N PHE A 115 16.20 -7.78 7.25
CA PHE A 115 15.27 -6.95 6.46
C PHE A 115 13.83 -7.49 6.53
N PRO A 116 13.21 -7.57 7.72
CA PRO A 116 11.91 -8.20 7.88
C PRO A 116 10.80 -7.48 7.08
N GLU A 117 10.69 -6.16 7.23
CA GLU A 117 9.72 -5.36 6.46
C GLU A 117 10.18 -5.18 5.00
N ARG A 118 11.45 -4.80 4.84
CA ARG A 118 12.05 -4.41 3.56
C ARG A 118 12.18 -5.56 2.58
N GLY A 119 12.32 -6.80 3.05
CA GLY A 119 12.42 -7.98 2.21
C GLY A 119 11.15 -8.25 1.42
N PHE A 120 10.00 -8.26 2.10
CA PHE A 120 8.70 -8.42 1.44
C PHE A 120 8.41 -7.25 0.50
N MET A 121 8.67 -6.00 0.92
CA MET A 121 8.50 -4.83 0.06
C MET A 121 9.34 -4.94 -1.22
N ALA A 122 10.62 -5.31 -1.10
CA ALA A 122 11.52 -5.47 -2.22
C ALA A 122 11.08 -6.57 -3.19
N LEU A 123 10.67 -7.74 -2.67
CA LEU A 123 10.15 -8.84 -3.49
C LEU A 123 8.83 -8.46 -4.18
N SER A 124 7.95 -7.78 -3.47
CA SER A 124 6.63 -7.39 -4.00
C SER A 124 6.72 -6.27 -5.04
N THR A 125 7.66 -5.34 -4.90
CA THR A 125 7.76 -4.15 -5.78
C THR A 125 8.80 -4.30 -6.88
N ARG A 126 9.92 -4.97 -6.59
CA ARG A 126 11.08 -5.13 -7.48
C ARG A 126 11.48 -6.59 -7.70
N GLY A 127 10.67 -7.56 -7.28
CA GLY A 127 10.94 -8.98 -7.48
C GLY A 127 11.06 -9.40 -8.96
N ASP A 128 10.54 -8.59 -9.87
CA ASP A 128 10.60 -8.78 -11.32
C ASP A 128 11.63 -7.87 -12.01
N TRP A 129 12.60 -7.31 -11.28
CA TRP A 129 13.58 -6.35 -11.82
C TRP A 129 14.27 -6.85 -13.11
N MET A 130 14.52 -8.16 -13.21
CA MET A 130 15.18 -8.80 -14.36
C MET A 130 14.31 -8.82 -15.62
N LEU A 131 13.01 -8.52 -15.48
CA LEU A 131 12.03 -8.49 -16.57
C LEU A 131 11.69 -7.07 -17.03
N THR A 132 12.34 -6.03 -16.48
CA THR A 132 11.97 -4.62 -16.73
C THR A 132 12.04 -4.25 -18.22
N GLU A 133 13.06 -4.72 -18.92
CA GLU A 133 13.26 -4.49 -20.37
C GLU A 133 13.00 -5.76 -21.20
N ALA A 134 12.45 -6.81 -20.59
CA ALA A 134 12.22 -8.07 -21.27
C ALA A 134 10.93 -8.01 -22.10
N GLU A 135 11.01 -8.48 -23.35
CA GLU A 135 9.86 -8.59 -24.25
C GLU A 135 9.51 -10.05 -24.52
N GLY A 136 8.21 -10.34 -24.67
CA GLY A 136 7.70 -11.64 -25.09
C GLY A 136 6.53 -12.17 -24.24
N GLY A 137 5.78 -13.11 -24.80
CA GLY A 137 4.57 -13.66 -24.16
C GLY A 137 4.80 -14.44 -22.85
N TRP A 138 6.05 -14.75 -22.50
CA TRP A 138 6.44 -15.43 -21.26
C TRP A 138 6.68 -14.46 -20.09
N VAL A 139 6.83 -13.17 -20.35
CA VAL A 139 7.17 -12.14 -19.35
C VAL A 139 6.06 -11.98 -18.30
N GLU A 140 4.81 -11.72 -18.72
CA GLU A 140 3.69 -11.55 -17.78
C GLU A 140 3.39 -12.81 -16.96
N PRO A 141 3.34 -14.03 -17.55
CA PRO A 141 3.22 -15.26 -16.75
C PRO A 141 4.32 -15.40 -15.71
N THR A 142 5.56 -15.04 -16.05
CA THR A 142 6.70 -15.15 -15.13
C THR A 142 6.58 -14.15 -13.99
N ARG A 143 6.18 -12.91 -14.29
CA ARG A 143 5.89 -11.87 -13.29
C ARG A 143 4.81 -12.30 -12.31
N LYS A 144 3.71 -12.91 -12.80
CA LYS A 144 2.65 -13.47 -11.95
C LYS A 144 3.17 -14.52 -10.98
N VAL A 145 4.03 -15.44 -11.44
CA VAL A 145 4.63 -16.47 -10.58
C VAL A 145 5.54 -15.84 -9.51
N LEU A 146 6.38 -14.87 -9.89
CA LEU A 146 7.27 -14.18 -8.95
C LEU A 146 6.48 -13.44 -7.86
N PHE A 147 5.40 -12.74 -8.23
CA PHE A 147 4.58 -12.03 -7.26
C PHE A 147 3.71 -12.95 -6.40
N ALA A 148 3.23 -14.08 -6.94
CA ALA A 148 2.59 -15.10 -6.13
C ALA A 148 3.56 -15.69 -5.09
N ALA A 149 4.81 -15.94 -5.48
CA ALA A 149 5.85 -16.39 -4.56
C ALA A 149 6.18 -15.32 -3.49
N ALA A 150 6.23 -14.04 -3.87
CA ALA A 150 6.41 -12.94 -2.93
C ALA A 150 5.22 -12.83 -1.95
N GLY A 151 3.98 -12.96 -2.43
CA GLY A 151 2.77 -12.98 -1.62
C GLY A 151 2.76 -14.11 -0.58
N GLY A 152 3.31 -15.27 -0.92
CA GLY A 152 3.51 -16.38 0.03
C GLY A 152 4.43 -16.05 1.22
N LEU A 153 5.15 -14.92 1.17
CA LEU A 153 6.01 -14.40 2.24
C LEU A 153 5.38 -13.23 3.02
N GLU A 154 4.14 -12.84 2.72
CA GLU A 154 3.45 -11.73 3.42
C GLU A 154 3.35 -11.96 4.94
N TRP A 155 3.29 -13.21 5.39
CA TRP A 155 3.25 -13.54 6.81
C TRP A 155 4.49 -13.02 7.57
N LEU A 156 5.67 -13.00 6.94
CA LEU A 156 6.89 -12.44 7.55
C LEU A 156 6.74 -10.94 7.78
N TYR A 157 6.12 -10.26 6.81
CA TYR A 157 5.86 -8.84 6.87
C TYR A 157 4.81 -8.50 7.94
N LYS A 158 3.73 -9.29 8.05
CA LYS A 158 2.72 -9.13 9.10
C LYS A 158 3.28 -9.34 10.51
N LEU A 159 4.24 -10.25 10.69
CA LEU A 159 4.90 -10.44 11.99
C LEU A 159 5.78 -9.25 12.41
N SER A 160 6.26 -8.45 11.46
CA SER A 160 7.05 -7.25 11.76
C SER A 160 6.21 -5.99 11.94
N LEU A 161 4.97 -5.98 11.44
CA LEU A 161 4.07 -4.86 11.62
C LEU A 161 3.37 -4.93 12.98
N ASP A 162 3.62 -3.92 13.80
CA ASP A 162 2.76 -3.61 14.94
C ASP A 162 1.89 -2.40 14.57
N ASN A 163 0.57 -2.58 14.55
CA ASN A 163 -0.36 -1.50 14.26
C ASN A 163 -0.91 -0.94 15.58
N PRO A 164 -0.40 0.22 16.06
CA PRO A 164 -0.74 0.73 17.40
C PRO A 164 -2.20 1.20 17.52
N TYR A 165 -2.98 1.12 16.44
CA TYR A 165 -4.36 1.60 16.36
C TYR A 165 -5.39 0.46 16.37
N SER A 166 -4.95 -0.80 16.45
CA SER A 166 -5.84 -1.96 16.43
C SER A 166 -6.66 -2.13 17.70
N GLU A 167 -6.26 -1.50 18.82
CA GLU A 167 -6.96 -1.61 20.11
C GLU A 167 -8.41 -1.08 20.08
N PHE A 168 -8.70 -0.15 19.17
CA PHE A 168 -10.02 0.45 18.98
C PHE A 168 -10.83 -0.21 17.85
N ALA A 169 -10.22 -1.14 17.11
CA ALA A 169 -10.92 -1.86 16.05
C ALA A 169 -11.96 -2.79 16.68
N ASP A 170 -13.18 -2.69 16.17
CA ASP A 170 -14.29 -3.51 16.66
C ASP A 170 -14.13 -4.95 16.17
N SER A 171 -13.77 -5.86 17.07
CA SER A 171 -13.60 -7.27 16.72
C SER A 171 -14.92 -7.97 16.33
N GLU A 172 -16.07 -7.35 16.60
CA GLU A 172 -17.40 -7.92 16.33
C GLU A 172 -17.99 -7.42 15.01
N THR A 173 -17.51 -6.28 14.50
CA THR A 173 -17.96 -5.74 13.21
C THR A 173 -17.34 -6.57 12.08
N LYS A 174 -18.16 -7.46 11.49
CA LYS A 174 -17.76 -8.19 10.28
C LYS A 174 -17.68 -7.22 9.12
N ALA A 175 -16.55 -7.22 8.42
CA ALA A 175 -16.42 -6.49 7.18
C ALA A 175 -17.50 -6.97 6.17
N PRO A 176 -18.05 -6.05 5.37
CA PRO A 176 -19.14 -6.35 4.46
C PRO A 176 -18.71 -7.31 3.36
N THR A 177 -19.70 -7.93 2.71
CA THR A 177 -19.45 -8.65 1.46
C THR A 177 -19.18 -7.66 0.34
N SER A 178 -18.39 -8.06 -0.67
CA SER A 178 -17.89 -7.16 -1.72
C SER A 178 -18.95 -6.36 -2.47
N ASP A 179 -20.19 -6.86 -2.50
CA ASP A 179 -21.31 -6.28 -3.24
C ASP A 179 -22.00 -5.12 -2.49
N GLU A 180 -21.61 -4.87 -1.23
CA GLU A 180 -22.19 -3.82 -0.38
C GLU A 180 -21.39 -2.50 -0.45
N GLY A 181 -20.36 -2.42 -1.31
CA GLY A 181 -19.61 -1.21 -1.59
C GLY A 181 -20.47 -0.14 -2.27
N GLY A 182 -20.54 1.05 -1.66
CA GLY A 182 -21.22 2.21 -2.20
C GLY A 182 -20.30 3.06 -3.06
N GLU A 183 -20.69 3.27 -4.33
CA GLU A 183 -20.07 4.29 -5.17
C GLU A 183 -21.08 5.40 -5.48
N LEU A 184 -20.69 6.63 -5.15
CA LEU A 184 -21.40 7.82 -5.60
C LEU A 184 -21.05 8.09 -7.07
N LYS A 185 -22.00 8.69 -7.81
CA LYS A 185 -21.72 9.18 -9.15
C LYS A 185 -20.52 10.12 -9.10
N THR A 186 -19.48 9.75 -9.82
CA THR A 186 -18.30 10.61 -9.97
C THR A 186 -18.62 11.69 -11.00
N VAL A 187 -18.24 12.93 -10.72
CA VAL A 187 -18.41 14.04 -11.70
C VAL A 187 -17.27 14.03 -12.74
N ILE A 188 -16.53 12.93 -12.83
CA ILE A 188 -15.40 12.72 -13.74
C ILE A 188 -15.98 12.02 -14.97
N PRO A 189 -15.76 12.51 -16.20
CA PRO A 189 -16.20 11.79 -17.40
C PRO A 189 -15.58 10.38 -17.40
N ASP A 190 -16.47 9.39 -17.36
CA ASP A 190 -16.30 7.93 -17.36
C ASP A 190 -14.88 7.38 -17.13
N VAL A 191 -14.72 6.75 -15.96
CA VAL A 191 -13.77 5.65 -15.77
C VAL A 191 -14.14 4.59 -16.81
N VAL A 192 -13.34 4.47 -17.87
CA VAL A 192 -13.53 3.41 -18.87
C VAL A 192 -13.15 2.08 -18.23
N GLU A 193 -14.13 1.37 -17.70
CA GLU A 193 -14.09 -0.09 -17.67
C GLU A 193 -14.27 -0.61 -19.11
N PRO A 194 -13.51 -1.65 -19.54
CA PRO A 194 -13.71 -2.23 -20.85
C PRO A 194 -14.96 -3.11 -20.82
N LYS A 195 -16.09 -2.57 -21.27
CA LYS A 195 -17.25 -3.38 -21.66
C LYS A 195 -17.70 -3.01 -23.06
N ASP A 196 -17.65 -4.03 -23.91
CA ASP A 196 -18.28 -4.08 -25.22
C ASP A 196 -19.76 -3.70 -25.10
N GLU A 197 -20.22 -2.71 -25.86
CA GLU A 197 -21.63 -2.68 -26.26
C GLU A 197 -21.90 -1.88 -27.53
N GLN A 198 -22.69 -2.49 -28.40
CA GLN A 198 -23.22 -1.96 -29.66
C GLN A 198 -24.33 -0.92 -29.40
N PRO A 199 -24.54 0.03 -30.33
CA PRO A 199 -25.46 1.15 -30.09
C PRO A 199 -26.92 0.76 -30.38
N LYS A 200 -27.85 1.20 -29.53
CA LYS A 200 -29.27 1.28 -29.87
C LYS A 200 -29.84 2.68 -29.61
N ASP A 201 -30.80 3.00 -30.46
CA ASP A 201 -31.24 4.34 -30.84
C ASP A 201 -31.98 5.13 -29.74
N LYS A 202 -31.76 6.44 -29.75
CA LYS A 202 -32.55 7.45 -29.02
C LYS A 202 -33.88 7.70 -29.73
N LYS A 203 -34.97 7.76 -28.96
CA LYS A 203 -36.14 8.57 -29.30
C LYS A 203 -36.42 9.56 -28.17
N THR A 204 -36.53 10.81 -28.58
CA THR A 204 -36.94 11.99 -27.82
C THR A 204 -38.46 12.03 -27.73
N GLU A 205 -39.00 12.34 -26.54
CA GLU A 205 -40.37 12.84 -26.41
C GLU A 205 -40.48 13.78 -25.20
N ASP A 206 -41.53 14.58 -25.23
CA ASP A 206 -41.57 16.01 -24.95
C ASP A 206 -41.79 16.42 -23.49
N LYS A 207 -41.56 17.72 -23.24
CA LYS A 207 -41.65 18.39 -21.95
C LYS A 207 -43.10 18.70 -21.55
N ASP A 208 -43.44 18.43 -20.28
CA ASP A 208 -44.50 19.15 -19.57
C ASP A 208 -43.95 19.79 -18.29
N VAL A 209 -44.36 21.04 -18.05
CA VAL A 209 -43.90 21.92 -16.97
C VAL A 209 -45.01 22.04 -15.93
N GLU A 210 -44.72 21.67 -14.68
CA GLU A 210 -45.48 22.12 -13.50
C GLU A 210 -44.56 22.15 -12.25
N PRO A 211 -44.99 22.77 -11.13
CA PRO A 211 -44.61 24.10 -10.69
C PRO A 211 -43.44 24.12 -9.67
N LYS A 212 -42.83 25.31 -9.51
CA LYS A 212 -41.68 25.65 -8.65
C LYS A 212 -41.68 24.94 -7.28
N GLN A 213 -40.97 23.82 -7.20
CA GLN A 213 -40.44 23.28 -5.95
C GLN A 213 -39.31 24.20 -5.43
N ALA A 214 -39.14 24.26 -4.11
CA ALA A 214 -37.90 24.71 -3.48
C ALA A 214 -36.72 24.04 -4.22
N PRO A 215 -35.59 24.73 -4.46
CA PRO A 215 -34.54 24.20 -5.33
C PRO A 215 -34.19 22.78 -4.87
N ALA A 216 -34.42 21.79 -5.74
CA ALA A 216 -34.13 20.40 -5.46
C ALA A 216 -32.70 20.32 -4.93
N ARG A 217 -32.53 19.79 -3.72
CA ARG A 217 -31.20 19.63 -3.11
C ARG A 217 -30.32 18.85 -4.09
N GLN A 218 -29.11 19.34 -4.30
CA GLN A 218 -28.16 18.71 -5.19
C GLN A 218 -27.89 17.28 -4.71
N ALA A 219 -28.01 16.30 -5.60
CA ALA A 219 -27.67 14.93 -5.27
C ALA A 219 -26.18 14.84 -4.87
N MET A 220 -25.87 14.05 -3.85
CA MET A 220 -24.49 13.84 -3.40
C MET A 220 -23.66 13.15 -4.51
N THR A 221 -22.47 13.67 -4.77
CA THR A 221 -21.51 13.14 -5.76
C THR A 221 -20.14 12.98 -5.13
N TRP A 222 -19.24 12.26 -5.79
CA TRP A 222 -17.81 12.29 -5.43
C TRP A 222 -16.96 13.05 -6.47
N PRO A 223 -16.06 13.96 -6.05
CA PRO A 223 -15.94 14.47 -4.68
C PRO A 223 -17.20 15.23 -4.24
N PRO A 224 -17.53 15.25 -2.93
CA PRO A 224 -18.63 16.05 -2.39
C PRO A 224 -18.45 17.55 -2.66
N PRO A 225 -19.53 18.35 -2.59
CA PRO A 225 -19.45 19.80 -2.72
C PRO A 225 -18.39 20.41 -1.80
N THR A 226 -17.63 21.36 -2.34
CA THR A 226 -16.55 22.03 -1.62
C THR A 226 -17.07 22.84 -0.45
N GLY A 227 -16.31 22.84 0.64
CA GLY A 227 -16.64 23.57 1.86
C GLY A 227 -17.36 22.71 2.91
N LEU A 228 -17.43 23.25 4.11
CA LEU A 228 -18.07 22.61 5.25
C LEU A 228 -19.60 22.66 5.12
N HIS A 229 -20.26 21.67 5.72
CA HIS A 229 -21.71 21.61 5.81
C HIS A 229 -22.25 22.87 6.50
N PRO A 230 -23.32 23.50 5.98
CA PRO A 230 -23.86 24.74 6.56
C PRO A 230 -24.20 24.63 8.06
N LEU A 231 -24.64 23.45 8.53
CA LEU A 231 -24.91 23.21 9.95
C LEU A 231 -23.65 23.26 10.82
N VAL A 232 -22.50 22.82 10.29
CA VAL A 232 -21.22 22.85 11.03
C VAL A 232 -20.66 24.27 11.10
N VAL A 233 -20.82 25.03 10.01
CA VAL A 233 -20.42 26.44 9.94
C VAL A 233 -21.22 27.30 10.91
N ASN A 234 -22.53 27.05 11.01
CA ASN A 234 -23.46 27.85 11.80
C ASN A 234 -23.82 27.19 13.15
N MET A 235 -23.04 26.21 13.60
CA MET A 235 -23.33 25.48 14.84
C MET A 235 -23.22 26.44 16.04
N PRO A 236 -24.27 26.56 16.87
CA PRO A 236 -24.22 27.42 18.04
C PRO A 236 -23.36 26.79 19.14
N PRO A 237 -22.63 27.57 19.96
CA PRO A 237 -21.80 27.03 21.05
C PRO A 237 -22.56 26.13 22.03
N GLU A 238 -23.86 26.37 22.22
CA GLU A 238 -24.73 25.57 23.08
C GLU A 238 -24.96 24.15 22.54
N ALA A 239 -24.83 23.94 21.22
CA ALA A 239 -24.89 22.61 20.61
C ALA A 239 -23.57 21.83 20.78
N GLU A 240 -22.50 22.47 21.22
CA GLU A 240 -21.15 21.88 21.28
C GLU A 240 -20.68 21.53 22.70
N GLN A 241 -21.62 21.30 23.62
CA GLN A 241 -21.32 21.02 25.01
C GLN A 241 -20.91 19.56 25.24
N SER A 242 -21.40 18.63 24.42
CA SER A 242 -21.04 17.21 24.45
C SER A 242 -21.13 16.60 23.04
N ILE A 243 -20.59 15.39 22.89
CA ILE A 243 -20.74 14.60 21.66
C ILE A 243 -22.22 14.38 21.33
N GLU A 244 -23.02 14.01 22.34
CA GLU A 244 -24.47 13.82 22.22
C GLU A 244 -25.19 15.09 21.75
N SER A 245 -24.84 16.28 22.29
CA SER A 245 -25.50 17.53 21.90
C SER A 245 -25.22 17.91 20.45
N VAL A 246 -24.00 17.66 19.97
CA VAL A 246 -23.60 17.89 18.57
C VAL A 246 -24.36 16.94 17.65
N ALA A 247 -24.34 15.65 17.96
CA ALA A 247 -25.04 14.63 17.20
C ALA A 247 -26.54 14.92 17.12
N LYS A 248 -27.17 15.26 18.25
CA LYS A 248 -28.58 15.64 18.32
C LYS A 248 -28.89 16.86 17.46
N TYR A 249 -28.09 17.92 17.55
CA TYR A 249 -28.28 19.12 16.73
C TYR A 249 -28.20 18.79 15.24
N ILE A 250 -27.22 17.98 14.82
CA ILE A 250 -27.10 17.56 13.42
C ILE A 250 -28.30 16.71 12.99
N LEU A 251 -28.70 15.72 13.79
CA LEU A 251 -29.82 14.82 13.48
C LEU A 251 -31.16 15.57 13.33
N GLU A 252 -31.44 16.54 14.20
CA GLU A 252 -32.68 17.32 14.17
C GLU A 252 -32.76 18.24 12.94
N ASN A 253 -31.61 18.62 12.35
CA ASN A 253 -31.53 19.60 11.28
C ASN A 253 -31.11 19.01 9.92
N GLU A 254 -30.65 17.75 9.87
CA GLU A 254 -30.32 17.05 8.62
C GLU A 254 -30.92 15.62 8.55
N PRO A 255 -32.10 15.47 7.91
CA PRO A 255 -32.76 14.17 7.81
C PRO A 255 -32.12 13.23 6.77
N GLU A 256 -31.40 13.76 5.77
CA GLU A 256 -30.83 12.94 4.70
C GLU A 256 -29.51 12.29 5.12
N GLY A 257 -29.42 10.95 5.01
CA GLY A 257 -28.28 10.18 5.53
C GLY A 257 -26.91 10.62 5.02
N LEU A 258 -26.74 10.78 3.69
CA LEU A 258 -25.45 11.21 3.12
C LEU A 258 -25.05 12.63 3.57
N TRP A 259 -26.02 13.55 3.67
CA TRP A 259 -25.77 14.91 4.13
C TRP A 259 -25.51 14.97 5.64
N ARG A 260 -26.20 14.12 6.42
CA ARG A 260 -25.98 13.96 7.85
C ARG A 260 -24.57 13.42 8.11
N VAL A 261 -24.15 12.35 7.43
CA VAL A 261 -22.78 11.82 7.53
C VAL A 261 -21.74 12.86 7.10
N LYS A 262 -22.01 13.66 6.05
CA LYS A 262 -21.15 14.81 5.70
C LYS A 262 -21.04 15.81 6.86
N ALA A 263 -22.15 16.17 7.52
CA ALA A 263 -22.13 17.09 8.65
C ALA A 263 -21.32 16.54 9.84
N LEU A 264 -21.47 15.24 10.16
CA LEU A 264 -20.68 14.59 11.21
C LEU A 264 -19.18 14.57 10.86
N TYR A 265 -18.85 14.17 9.63
CA TYR A 265 -17.48 14.16 9.12
C TYR A 265 -16.85 15.55 9.15
N ASP A 266 -17.56 16.56 8.65
CA ASP A 266 -17.09 17.94 8.58
C ASP A 266 -16.86 18.51 9.97
N TYR A 267 -17.70 18.18 10.95
CA TYR A 267 -17.48 18.58 12.33
C TYR A 267 -16.14 18.06 12.84
N VAL A 268 -15.83 16.78 12.63
CA VAL A 268 -14.56 16.20 13.08
C VAL A 268 -13.37 16.80 12.33
N ALA A 269 -13.45 16.88 10.99
CA ALA A 269 -12.39 17.43 10.15
C ALA A 269 -12.13 18.93 10.41
N ASP A 270 -13.15 19.68 10.85
CA ASP A 270 -13.02 21.10 11.15
C ASP A 270 -12.55 21.37 12.59
N ARG A 271 -13.06 20.61 13.57
CA ARG A 271 -12.89 20.96 15.00
C ARG A 271 -11.70 20.32 15.67
N ILE A 272 -11.09 19.31 15.05
CA ILE A 272 -9.96 18.61 15.63
C ILE A 272 -8.66 19.08 14.97
N VAL A 273 -7.64 19.31 15.80
CA VAL A 273 -6.27 19.63 15.39
C VAL A 273 -5.42 18.36 15.48
N TYR A 274 -4.60 18.11 14.47
CA TYR A 274 -3.70 16.96 14.50
C TYR A 274 -2.58 17.15 15.51
N ASP A 275 -2.44 16.21 16.45
CA ASP A 275 -1.39 16.22 17.47
C ASP A 275 -0.05 15.72 16.90
N VAL A 276 0.70 16.64 16.29
CA VAL A 276 2.04 16.33 15.75
C VAL A 276 3.01 15.91 16.85
N ALA A 277 2.86 16.41 18.08
CA ALA A 277 3.76 16.07 19.19
C ALA A 277 3.59 14.62 19.64
N ALA A 278 2.38 14.07 19.55
CA ALA A 278 2.08 12.66 19.81
C ALA A 278 2.70 11.68 18.80
N LEU A 279 3.34 12.15 17.72
CA LEU A 279 4.09 11.30 16.80
C LEU A 279 5.46 10.90 17.38
N THR A 280 6.08 11.76 18.19
CA THR A 280 7.43 11.55 18.73
C THR A 280 7.49 11.51 20.25
N GLY A 281 6.36 11.76 20.93
CA GLY A 281 6.26 11.87 22.38
C GLY A 281 5.22 10.92 22.99
N HIS A 282 4.80 11.24 24.21
CA HIS A 282 3.68 10.53 24.85
C HIS A 282 2.38 10.86 24.11
N ARG A 283 1.69 9.82 23.65
CA ARG A 283 0.37 9.94 23.01
C ARG A 283 -0.72 10.01 24.08
N PRO A 284 -1.48 11.12 24.17
CA PRO A 284 -2.66 11.17 25.04
C PRO A 284 -3.72 10.16 24.62
N SER A 285 -4.73 9.93 25.46
CA SER A 285 -5.85 9.05 25.12
C SER A 285 -6.53 9.49 23.82
N GLN A 286 -6.88 8.51 22.98
CA GLN A 286 -7.55 8.71 21.69
C GLN A 286 -9.04 8.34 21.74
N ASP A 287 -9.62 8.23 22.94
CA ASP A 287 -11.06 8.08 23.11
C ASP A 287 -11.82 9.35 22.69
N ALA A 288 -13.07 9.17 22.25
CA ALA A 288 -13.88 10.25 21.68
C ALA A 288 -14.09 11.42 22.66
N GLU A 289 -14.28 11.18 23.95
CA GLU A 289 -14.50 12.23 24.95
C GLU A 289 -13.25 13.06 25.20
N THR A 290 -12.09 12.42 25.29
CA THR A 290 -10.81 13.12 25.39
C THR A 290 -10.59 14.01 24.17
N VAL A 291 -10.74 13.47 22.96
CA VAL A 291 -10.53 14.20 21.70
C VAL A 291 -11.53 15.34 21.53
N PHE A 292 -12.81 15.12 21.87
CA PHE A 292 -13.84 16.15 21.85
C PHE A 292 -13.48 17.32 22.77
N ARG A 293 -13.08 17.03 24.01
CA ARG A 293 -12.74 18.04 25.01
C ARG A 293 -11.46 18.80 24.67
N THR A 294 -10.41 18.11 24.21
CA THR A 294 -9.12 18.74 23.91
C THR A 294 -9.08 19.38 22.53
N ARG A 295 -10.02 19.03 21.65
CA ARG A 295 -10.02 19.40 20.22
C ARG A 295 -8.75 18.95 19.49
N MET A 296 -8.15 17.85 19.95
CA MET A 296 -6.82 17.42 19.52
C MET A 296 -6.69 15.90 19.57
N GLY A 297 -6.10 15.31 18.52
CA GLY A 297 -5.86 13.87 18.44
C GLY A 297 -5.00 13.48 17.23
N VAL A 298 -4.71 12.18 17.11
CA VAL A 298 -4.13 11.57 15.90
C VAL A 298 -5.21 10.79 15.15
N CYS A 299 -4.87 10.08 14.07
CA CYS A 299 -5.84 9.39 13.21
C CYS A 299 -6.89 8.56 13.97
N ALA A 300 -6.48 7.80 14.99
CA ALA A 300 -7.40 7.04 15.84
C ALA A 300 -8.43 7.92 16.56
N GLY A 301 -8.02 9.08 17.10
CA GLY A 301 -8.90 9.99 17.79
C GLY A 301 -9.94 10.67 16.90
N TYR A 302 -9.55 11.01 15.66
CA TYR A 302 -10.50 11.51 14.65
C TYR A 302 -11.53 10.43 14.32
N ALA A 303 -11.08 9.20 14.06
CA ALA A 303 -11.95 8.11 13.67
C ALA A 303 -12.91 7.67 14.79
N GLN A 304 -12.44 7.68 16.04
CA GLN A 304 -13.26 7.38 17.23
C GLN A 304 -14.32 8.46 17.48
N LEU A 305 -13.97 9.75 17.34
CA LEU A 305 -14.95 10.81 17.51
C LEU A 305 -16.05 10.75 16.43
N LEU A 306 -15.68 10.47 15.18
CA LEU A 306 -16.67 10.33 14.11
C LEU A 306 -17.61 9.14 14.35
N ARG A 307 -17.07 8.00 14.79
CA ARG A 307 -17.87 6.84 15.22
C ARG A 307 -18.85 7.21 16.34
N ALA A 308 -18.37 7.85 17.41
CA ALA A 308 -19.21 8.21 18.56
C ALA A 308 -20.35 9.18 18.18
N LEU A 309 -20.09 10.11 17.27
CA LEU A 309 -21.15 10.97 16.70
C LEU A 309 -22.19 10.16 15.90
N GLY A 310 -21.74 9.16 15.12
CA GLY A 310 -22.60 8.20 14.43
C GLY A 310 -23.51 7.42 15.39
N GLU A 311 -22.95 6.91 16.48
CA GLU A 311 -23.70 6.16 17.52
C GLU A 311 -24.87 6.97 18.10
N HIS A 312 -24.67 8.27 18.35
CA HIS A 312 -25.73 9.16 18.86
C HIS A 312 -26.76 9.59 17.80
N THR A 313 -26.41 9.54 16.51
CA THR A 313 -27.34 9.84 15.40
C THR A 313 -28.07 8.60 14.89
N GLY A 314 -27.60 7.41 15.26
CA GLY A 314 -28.05 6.14 14.71
C GLY A 314 -27.48 5.84 13.31
N ASP A 315 -26.51 6.63 12.85
CA ASP A 315 -25.78 6.35 11.60
C ASP A 315 -24.67 5.34 11.87
N GLU A 316 -24.65 4.26 11.10
CA GLU A 316 -23.67 3.19 11.27
C GLU A 316 -22.32 3.62 10.69
N ILE A 317 -21.45 4.12 11.58
CA ILE A 317 -20.10 4.53 11.26
C ILE A 317 -19.13 3.66 12.07
N ILE A 318 -18.27 2.94 11.37
CA ILE A 318 -17.34 1.98 11.98
C ILE A 318 -15.90 2.48 11.88
N TYR A 319 -15.08 2.04 12.83
CA TYR A 319 -13.65 2.34 12.87
C TYR A 319 -12.90 1.31 12.02
N VAL A 320 -12.13 1.78 11.04
CA VAL A 320 -11.30 0.92 10.17
C VAL A 320 -9.84 1.17 10.49
N VAL A 321 -9.08 0.08 10.62
CA VAL A 321 -7.64 0.10 10.89
C VAL A 321 -6.88 -0.56 9.75
N GLY A 322 -5.69 -0.05 9.49
CA GLY A 322 -4.79 -0.60 8.49
C GLY A 322 -3.51 0.20 8.38
N VAL A 323 -2.96 0.26 7.17
CA VAL A 323 -1.78 1.07 6.86
C VAL A 323 -2.15 2.17 5.87
N SER A 324 -1.51 3.33 6.00
CA SER A 324 -1.54 4.37 4.98
C SER A 324 -0.15 4.69 4.45
N ARG A 325 -0.05 4.84 3.13
CA ARG A 325 1.14 5.31 2.42
C ARG A 325 1.06 6.81 2.30
N ASN A 326 1.57 7.49 3.32
CA ASN A 326 1.71 8.93 3.25
C ASN A 326 2.71 9.33 2.15
N LEU A 327 2.64 10.60 1.81
CA LEU A 327 3.28 11.17 0.64
C LEU A 327 4.79 11.44 0.85
N GLU A 328 5.31 11.16 2.05
CA GLU A 328 6.72 11.36 2.44
C GLU A 328 7.40 10.09 3.02
N GLY A 329 6.65 9.03 3.31
CA GLY A 329 7.12 7.85 4.04
C GLY A 329 7.65 6.71 3.17
N GLU A 330 7.75 5.51 3.75
CA GLU A 330 8.14 4.28 3.04
C GLU A 330 7.00 3.74 2.17
N VAL A 331 7.34 2.95 1.14
CA VAL A 331 6.35 2.38 0.19
C VAL A 331 5.39 1.40 0.86
N GLY A 332 5.76 0.81 2.00
CA GLY A 332 4.87 -0.05 2.79
C GLY A 332 3.85 0.70 3.65
N GLY A 333 3.99 2.02 3.81
CA GLY A 333 3.14 2.83 4.66
C GLY A 333 3.41 2.64 6.16
N GLY A 334 2.64 3.35 6.99
CA GLY A 334 2.62 3.20 8.44
C GLY A 334 1.21 2.96 8.94
N GLY A 335 1.05 2.52 10.19
CA GLY A 335 -0.27 2.31 10.78
C GLY A 335 -1.15 3.56 10.67
N HIS A 336 -2.43 3.37 10.40
CA HIS A 336 -3.41 4.44 10.26
C HIS A 336 -4.82 3.95 10.60
N ALA A 337 -5.70 4.90 10.93
CA ALA A 337 -7.09 4.64 11.23
C ALA A 337 -8.00 5.65 10.54
N TRP A 338 -9.14 5.16 10.04
CA TRP A 338 -10.15 5.91 9.32
C TRP A 338 -11.54 5.30 9.59
N ASN A 339 -12.54 5.61 8.78
CA ASN A 339 -13.91 5.12 8.97
C ASN A 339 -14.54 4.56 7.70
N ALA A 340 -15.58 3.75 7.88
CA ALA A 340 -16.58 3.48 6.87
C ALA A 340 -17.98 3.82 7.42
N ALA A 341 -18.87 4.32 6.59
CA ALA A 341 -20.25 4.64 6.98
C ALA A 341 -21.24 3.89 6.08
N ARG A 342 -22.30 3.33 6.66
CA ARG A 342 -23.39 2.69 5.92
C ARG A 342 -24.55 3.66 5.72
N VAL A 343 -24.92 3.92 4.48
CA VAL A 343 -26.07 4.76 4.11
C VAL A 343 -26.81 4.07 2.97
N ASP A 344 -28.13 3.89 3.13
CA ASP A 344 -29.00 3.21 2.16
C ASP A 344 -28.44 1.83 1.71
N ASP A 345 -28.09 0.99 2.70
CA ASP A 345 -27.52 -0.36 2.53
C ASP A 345 -26.18 -0.41 1.76
N LYS A 346 -25.46 0.72 1.68
CA LYS A 346 -24.17 0.82 1.01
C LYS A 346 -23.10 1.39 1.92
N TRP A 347 -21.89 0.84 1.85
CA TRP A 347 -20.72 1.29 2.60
C TRP A 347 -19.90 2.31 1.84
N TYR A 348 -19.52 3.39 2.52
CA TYR A 348 -18.67 4.44 1.96
C TYR A 348 -17.46 4.69 2.84
N LEU A 349 -16.29 4.87 2.24
CA LEU A 349 -15.04 5.10 2.97
C LEU A 349 -14.81 6.58 3.26
N LEU A 350 -14.33 6.86 4.47
CA LEU A 350 -14.16 8.18 5.05
C LEU A 350 -12.80 8.28 5.74
N ASP A 351 -12.03 9.33 5.49
CA ASP A 351 -10.88 9.67 6.32
C ASP A 351 -10.98 11.13 6.81
N PRO A 352 -11.49 11.38 8.03
CA PRO A 352 -11.59 12.73 8.59
C PRO A 352 -10.22 13.34 8.95
N THR A 353 -9.18 12.52 9.07
CA THR A 353 -7.81 12.95 9.38
C THR A 353 -7.14 13.57 8.15
N TRP A 354 -7.15 12.86 7.02
CA TRP A 354 -6.59 13.39 5.77
C TRP A 354 -7.51 14.44 5.13
N GLY A 355 -8.79 14.47 5.52
CA GLY A 355 -9.73 15.53 5.18
C GLY A 355 -9.56 16.82 5.98
N SER A 356 -8.88 16.82 7.13
CA SER A 356 -8.74 18.03 7.97
C SER A 356 -7.56 18.91 7.56
N GLY A 357 -6.52 18.33 6.98
CA GLY A 357 -5.31 19.03 6.57
C GLY A 357 -4.11 18.11 6.42
N HIS A 358 -2.91 18.68 6.56
CA HIS A 358 -1.65 17.96 6.38
C HIS A 358 -0.57 18.53 7.30
N ILE A 359 0.53 17.78 7.46
CA ILE A 359 1.70 18.23 8.21
C ILE A 359 2.68 18.87 7.22
N THR A 360 3.12 20.10 7.53
CA THR A 360 4.21 20.79 6.82
C THR A 360 5.12 21.43 7.86
N ASP A 361 6.44 21.31 7.71
CA ASP A 361 7.44 21.87 8.63
C ASP A 361 7.22 21.47 10.10
N ASN A 362 6.90 20.19 10.35
CA ASN A 362 6.56 19.64 11.68
C ASN A 362 5.38 20.36 12.38
N ALA A 363 4.48 20.98 11.61
CA ALA A 363 3.28 21.60 12.12
C ALA A 363 2.05 21.18 11.32
N PHE A 364 0.92 21.02 12.02
CA PHE A 364 -0.35 20.77 11.36
C PHE A 364 -0.84 22.05 10.67
N LYS A 365 -1.16 21.92 9.37
CA LYS A 365 -1.79 22.96 8.56
C LYS A 365 -3.19 22.47 8.19
N LYS A 366 -4.20 23.14 8.76
CA LYS A 366 -5.60 22.89 8.44
C LYS A 366 -5.86 23.26 6.98
N ALA A 367 -6.39 22.31 6.22
CA ALA A 367 -6.73 22.46 4.82
C ALA A 367 -7.83 21.44 4.52
N TYR A 368 -9.08 21.86 4.67
CA TYR A 368 -10.23 20.98 4.50
C TYR A 368 -10.25 20.38 3.09
N ASN A 369 -10.34 19.06 3.00
CA ASN A 369 -10.27 18.32 1.75
C ASN A 369 -11.43 17.30 1.64
N PRO A 370 -12.49 17.62 0.88
CA PRO A 370 -13.64 16.73 0.74
C PRO A 370 -13.33 15.47 -0.08
N ALA A 371 -12.17 15.36 -0.74
CA ALA A 371 -11.83 14.17 -1.52
C ALA A 371 -11.73 12.90 -0.66
N TYR A 372 -11.52 13.05 0.65
CA TYR A 372 -11.47 11.96 1.63
C TYR A 372 -12.84 11.63 2.27
N LEU A 373 -13.92 12.30 1.85
CA LEU A 373 -15.30 12.00 2.23
C LEU A 373 -15.99 11.25 1.08
N PHE A 374 -16.53 10.07 1.40
CA PHE A 374 -17.14 9.12 0.46
C PHE A 374 -16.20 8.72 -0.68
N THR A 375 -14.94 8.47 -0.34
CA THR A 375 -13.88 8.17 -1.31
C THR A 375 -14.17 6.83 -1.98
N PRO A 376 -14.18 6.75 -3.32
CA PRO A 376 -14.33 5.50 -4.03
C PRO A 376 -13.27 4.49 -3.57
N PRO A 377 -13.62 3.20 -3.41
CA PRO A 377 -12.69 2.20 -2.88
C PRO A 377 -11.38 2.09 -3.67
N ASN A 378 -11.47 2.06 -5.00
CA ASN A 378 -10.29 2.03 -5.89
C ASN A 378 -9.40 3.29 -5.78
N VAL A 379 -9.96 4.44 -5.40
CA VAL A 379 -9.23 5.68 -5.15
C VAL A 379 -8.55 5.61 -3.80
N LEU A 380 -9.27 5.26 -2.73
CA LEU A 380 -8.71 5.25 -1.38
C LEU A 380 -7.60 4.19 -1.25
N LEU A 381 -7.73 3.04 -1.93
CA LEU A 381 -6.73 1.98 -1.98
C LEU A 381 -5.39 2.40 -2.61
N ASN A 382 -5.30 3.56 -3.26
CA ASN A 382 -3.97 4.07 -3.66
C ASN A 382 -3.13 4.49 -2.45
N THR A 383 -3.75 4.83 -1.32
CA THR A 383 -3.03 5.27 -0.11
C THR A 383 -3.39 4.50 1.13
N HIS A 384 -4.56 3.87 1.24
CA HIS A 384 -5.03 3.19 2.45
C HIS A 384 -5.24 1.71 2.19
N PHE A 385 -4.66 0.85 3.01
CA PHE A 385 -4.85 -0.60 2.92
C PHE A 385 -5.34 -1.13 4.26
N PRO A 386 -6.59 -1.60 4.36
CA PRO A 386 -7.14 -2.11 5.62
C PRO A 386 -6.49 -3.42 6.04
N ASP A 387 -6.47 -3.68 7.35
CA ASP A 387 -5.98 -4.95 7.87
C ASP A 387 -6.96 -6.11 7.61
N ASP A 388 -8.27 -5.82 7.60
CA ASP A 388 -9.32 -6.72 7.10
C ASP A 388 -9.64 -6.39 5.63
N GLU A 389 -9.50 -7.38 4.76
CA GLU A 389 -9.69 -7.23 3.32
C GLU A 389 -11.13 -6.86 2.91
N GLY A 390 -12.14 -7.15 3.73
CA GLY A 390 -13.52 -6.78 3.41
C GLY A 390 -13.74 -5.26 3.41
N TRP A 391 -12.93 -4.50 4.19
CA TRP A 391 -12.98 -3.03 4.16
C TRP A 391 -12.33 -2.42 2.93
N GLN A 392 -11.79 -3.23 2.01
CA GLN A 392 -11.43 -2.76 0.69
C GLN A 392 -12.65 -2.44 -0.17
N LEU A 393 -13.83 -2.99 0.16
CA LEU A 393 -15.08 -2.80 -0.60
C LEU A 393 -14.93 -3.06 -2.12
N LEU A 394 -14.09 -4.04 -2.48
CA LEU A 394 -13.87 -4.49 -3.85
C LEU A 394 -14.44 -5.89 -4.05
N GLY A 395 -14.97 -6.15 -5.26
CA GLY A 395 -15.32 -7.50 -5.75
C GLY A 395 -14.18 -8.50 -5.61
N GLU A 396 -12.98 -8.07 -6.00
CA GLU A 396 -11.74 -8.81 -5.86
C GLU A 396 -10.75 -7.97 -5.04
N PRO A 397 -10.52 -8.33 -3.76
CA PRO A 397 -9.58 -7.60 -2.92
C PRO A 397 -8.16 -7.60 -3.49
N LEU A 398 -7.51 -6.44 -3.42
CA LEU A 398 -6.09 -6.30 -3.74
C LEU A 398 -5.26 -7.02 -2.69
N SER A 399 -4.24 -7.75 -3.15
CA SER A 399 -3.19 -8.21 -2.25
C SER A 399 -2.31 -7.05 -1.77
N ARG A 400 -1.66 -7.21 -0.62
CA ARG A 400 -0.75 -6.21 -0.08
C ARG A 400 0.41 -5.89 -1.02
N GLY A 401 0.90 -6.89 -1.76
CA GLY A 401 1.93 -6.70 -2.76
C GLY A 401 1.47 -5.86 -3.95
N GLU A 402 0.21 -6.02 -4.39
CA GLU A 402 -0.39 -5.18 -5.43
C GLU A 402 -0.56 -3.74 -4.96
N PHE A 403 -1.07 -3.55 -3.74
CA PHE A 403 -1.12 -2.24 -3.09
C PHE A 403 0.25 -1.55 -3.13
N MET A 404 1.31 -2.19 -2.60
CA MET A 404 2.67 -1.63 -2.58
C MET A 404 3.24 -1.33 -3.97
N ARG A 405 2.82 -2.07 -5.01
CA ARG A 405 3.26 -1.84 -6.39
C ARG A 405 2.61 -0.62 -7.02
N GLN A 406 1.42 -0.22 -6.60
CA GLN A 406 0.75 0.94 -7.19
C GLN A 406 1.51 2.25 -6.89
N PRO A 407 1.53 3.22 -7.82
CA PRO A 407 1.97 4.59 -7.54
C PRO A 407 1.25 5.18 -6.33
N ILE A 408 1.91 6.09 -5.60
CA ILE A 408 1.32 6.70 -4.42
C ILE A 408 0.60 7.98 -4.86
N LEU A 409 -0.72 7.87 -5.03
CA LEU A 409 -1.61 8.93 -5.56
C LEU A 409 -2.68 9.27 -4.52
N GLY A 410 -2.78 10.52 -4.10
CA GLY A 410 -3.79 10.97 -3.13
C GLY A 410 -5.18 11.11 -3.75
N ALA A 411 -6.23 11.10 -2.92
CA ALA A 411 -7.61 11.23 -3.40
C ALA A 411 -7.86 12.52 -4.20
N THR A 412 -7.17 13.62 -3.85
CA THR A 412 -7.24 14.91 -4.55
C THR A 412 -6.81 14.83 -6.02
N PHE A 413 -5.85 13.97 -6.36
CA PHE A 413 -5.40 13.74 -7.73
C PHE A 413 -6.57 13.27 -8.60
N PHE A 414 -7.26 12.23 -8.14
CA PHE A 414 -8.41 11.65 -8.80
C PHE A 414 -9.62 12.59 -8.77
N ALA A 415 -9.88 13.27 -7.64
CA ALA A 415 -10.95 14.25 -7.51
C ALA A 415 -10.84 15.40 -8.53
N ASN A 416 -9.61 15.70 -8.98
CA ASN A 416 -9.31 16.66 -10.04
C ASN A 416 -9.40 16.08 -11.46
N GLY A 417 -9.83 14.84 -11.61
CA GLY A 417 -9.97 14.13 -12.88
C GLY A 417 -8.65 13.64 -13.48
N MET A 418 -7.56 13.68 -12.73
CA MET A 418 -6.25 13.26 -13.23
C MET A 418 -6.13 11.74 -13.23
N ARG A 419 -5.39 11.21 -14.20
CA ARG A 419 -4.97 9.80 -14.24
C ARG A 419 -3.49 9.71 -14.58
N LEU A 420 -2.75 8.83 -13.91
CA LEU A 420 -1.37 8.54 -14.25
C LEU A 420 -1.37 7.38 -15.25
N LEU A 421 -0.83 7.61 -16.45
CA LEU A 421 -0.77 6.63 -17.53
C LEU A 421 0.52 5.81 -17.45
N ASP A 422 1.65 6.48 -17.18
CA ASP A 422 2.96 5.85 -17.04
C ASP A 422 3.83 6.69 -16.07
N PRO A 423 4.59 6.05 -15.16
CA PRO A 423 4.68 4.62 -14.91
C PRO A 423 3.53 4.09 -14.06
N SER A 424 3.22 2.80 -14.22
CA SER A 424 2.17 2.11 -13.44
C SER A 424 2.67 1.55 -12.09
N ARG A 425 3.83 2.00 -11.60
CA ARG A 425 4.51 1.42 -10.43
C ARG A 425 4.95 2.48 -9.42
N SER A 426 5.00 2.08 -8.15
CA SER A 426 5.54 2.89 -7.03
C SER A 426 7.02 3.19 -7.17
N GLN A 427 7.79 2.26 -7.75
CA GLN A 427 9.22 2.41 -7.96
C GLN A 427 9.65 1.94 -9.36
N ILE A 428 10.41 2.78 -10.05
CA ILE A 428 11.01 2.49 -11.37
C ILE A 428 12.53 2.66 -11.35
N THR A 429 13.21 2.05 -12.32
CA THR A 429 14.64 2.26 -12.57
C THR A 429 14.81 2.85 -13.94
N VAL A 430 15.60 3.91 -14.04
CA VAL A 430 15.92 4.61 -15.29
C VAL A 430 17.41 4.92 -15.33
N GLY A 431 17.92 5.27 -16.51
CA GLY A 431 19.29 5.79 -16.65
C GLY A 431 19.40 7.18 -16.01
N LYS A 432 19.28 8.23 -16.83
CA LYS A 432 19.46 9.62 -16.38
C LYS A 432 18.21 10.47 -16.37
N GLU A 433 17.10 9.94 -16.88
CA GLU A 433 15.87 10.71 -17.03
C GLU A 433 14.66 9.80 -16.79
N ALA A 434 13.67 10.31 -16.04
CA ALA A 434 12.36 9.71 -15.92
C ALA A 434 11.31 10.56 -16.64
N THR A 435 10.39 9.90 -17.33
CA THR A 435 9.22 10.53 -17.95
C THR A 435 7.96 9.99 -17.29
N LEU A 436 7.05 10.87 -16.88
CA LEU A 436 5.72 10.52 -16.39
C LEU A 436 4.68 11.11 -17.34
N SER A 437 3.66 10.32 -17.67
CA SER A 437 2.57 10.72 -18.57
C SER A 437 1.24 10.64 -17.85
N PHE A 438 0.40 11.65 -18.04
CA PHE A 438 -0.88 11.77 -17.35
C PHE A 438 -2.03 11.98 -18.33
N GLU A 439 -3.25 11.79 -17.86
CA GLU A 439 -4.47 12.29 -18.47
C GLU A 439 -5.01 13.46 -17.62
N ASN A 440 -5.43 14.54 -18.28
CA ASN A 440 -5.86 15.78 -17.65
C ASN A 440 -7.10 16.37 -18.36
N PRO A 441 -8.27 15.71 -18.23
CA PRO A 441 -9.50 16.10 -18.91
C PRO A 441 -10.07 17.44 -18.40
N ARG A 442 -9.65 17.88 -17.20
CA ARG A 442 -10.11 19.12 -16.57
C ARG A 442 -9.12 20.28 -16.70
N ALA A 443 -8.11 20.16 -17.57
CA ALA A 443 -7.14 21.21 -17.87
C ALA A 443 -6.50 21.83 -16.61
N ARG A 444 -6.15 20.99 -15.63
CA ARG A 444 -5.43 21.40 -14.43
C ARG A 444 -3.99 21.75 -14.74
N PHE A 445 -3.41 22.65 -13.95
CA PHE A 445 -2.00 22.95 -14.04
C PHE A 445 -1.20 21.97 -13.20
N LEU A 446 -0.14 21.42 -13.76
CA LEU A 446 0.75 20.47 -13.10
C LEU A 446 2.13 21.10 -12.87
N MET A 447 2.73 20.83 -11.71
CA MET A 447 4.13 21.07 -11.40
C MET A 447 4.75 19.76 -10.91
N ALA A 448 6.05 19.60 -11.10
CA ALA A 448 6.75 18.44 -10.59
C ALA A 448 8.17 18.80 -10.17
N SER A 449 8.66 18.11 -9.14
CA SER A 449 10.03 18.25 -8.66
C SER A 449 10.59 16.90 -8.23
N ALA A 450 11.89 16.73 -8.39
CA ALA A 450 12.63 15.58 -7.92
C ALA A 450 13.51 15.97 -6.74
N SER A 451 13.55 15.14 -5.69
CA SER A 451 14.52 15.27 -4.60
C SER A 451 15.24 13.94 -4.40
N LEU A 452 16.53 13.99 -4.09
CA LEU A 452 17.25 12.78 -3.68
C LEU A 452 16.72 12.32 -2.31
N LYS A 453 16.41 11.03 -2.16
CA LYS A 453 15.84 10.47 -0.93
C LYS A 453 16.75 10.77 0.26
N GLY A 454 16.19 11.41 1.29
CA GLY A 454 16.91 11.87 2.48
C GLY A 454 17.50 13.30 2.36
N GLN A 455 17.30 13.98 1.24
CA GLN A 455 17.66 15.39 1.07
C GLN A 455 16.41 16.26 0.90
N SER A 456 16.47 17.48 1.44
CA SER A 456 15.40 18.49 1.30
C SER A 456 15.49 19.29 0.00
N GLN A 457 16.63 19.23 -0.69
CA GLN A 457 16.82 19.97 -1.93
C GLN A 457 15.95 19.37 -3.05
N ARG A 458 15.12 20.21 -3.65
CA ARG A 458 14.26 19.87 -4.78
C ARG A 458 14.85 20.46 -6.06
N GLU A 459 14.80 19.69 -7.13
CA GLU A 459 15.11 20.14 -8.49
C GLU A 459 13.81 20.11 -9.31
N ASP A 460 13.53 21.20 -10.03
CA ASP A 460 12.33 21.30 -10.84
C ASP A 460 12.41 20.34 -12.05
N CYS A 461 11.30 19.67 -12.33
CA CYS A 461 11.15 18.86 -13.54
C CYS A 461 10.52 19.70 -14.66
N GLU A 462 10.84 19.37 -15.91
CA GLU A 462 10.17 19.96 -17.07
C GLU A 462 8.74 19.43 -17.16
N VAL A 463 7.76 20.33 -17.26
CA VAL A 463 6.34 19.96 -17.39
C VAL A 463 5.76 20.54 -18.67
N VAL A 464 5.35 19.65 -19.57
CA VAL A 464 4.59 20.01 -20.76
C VAL A 464 3.11 19.89 -20.44
N GLN A 465 2.41 21.03 -20.37
CA GLN A 465 0.96 21.08 -20.11
C GLN A 465 0.17 20.60 -21.32
N GLY A 466 -1.05 20.11 -21.10
CA GLY A 466 -1.96 19.67 -22.17
C GLY A 466 -3.03 18.72 -21.65
N PRO A 467 -3.85 18.15 -22.55
CA PRO A 467 -4.80 17.09 -22.21
C PRO A 467 -4.11 15.81 -21.73
N THR A 468 -2.87 15.58 -22.19
CA THR A 468 -2.00 14.49 -21.75
C THR A 468 -0.64 15.06 -21.32
N PRO A 469 -0.54 15.68 -20.13
CA PRO A 469 0.68 16.36 -19.74
C PRO A 469 1.81 15.35 -19.50
N THR A 470 3.03 15.80 -19.75
CA THR A 470 4.24 14.99 -19.59
C THR A 470 5.20 15.70 -18.65
N VAL A 471 5.72 14.96 -17.67
CA VAL A 471 6.75 15.43 -16.75
C VAL A 471 8.05 14.72 -17.08
N ARG A 472 9.15 15.48 -17.23
CA ARG A 472 10.50 14.95 -17.46
C ARG A 472 11.43 15.43 -16.35
N CYS A 473 12.03 14.47 -15.64
CA CYS A 473 12.96 14.75 -14.55
C CYS A 473 14.33 14.16 -14.92
N ALA A 474 15.35 15.01 -15.05
CA ALA A 474 16.72 14.59 -15.29
C ALA A 474 17.50 14.50 -13.96
N PHE A 475 18.34 13.48 -13.82
CA PHE A 475 19.11 13.19 -12.63
C PHE A 475 20.60 13.43 -12.85
N LYS A 476 21.22 14.26 -12.00
CA LYS A 476 22.63 14.65 -12.14
C LYS A 476 23.61 13.59 -11.61
N ALA A 477 23.16 12.75 -10.68
CA ALA A 477 23.96 11.72 -10.05
C ALA A 477 23.15 10.42 -9.87
N PRO A 478 23.81 9.26 -9.80
CA PRO A 478 23.13 8.02 -9.43
C PRO A 478 22.52 8.13 -8.03
N GLY A 479 21.32 7.59 -7.85
CA GLY A 479 20.62 7.67 -6.58
C GLY A 479 19.14 7.37 -6.67
N THR A 480 18.50 7.25 -5.51
CA THR A 480 17.05 7.09 -5.42
C THR A 480 16.41 8.46 -5.24
N TYR A 481 15.62 8.87 -6.21
CA TYR A 481 14.91 10.14 -6.23
C TYR A 481 13.43 9.95 -5.92
N GLN A 482 12.83 10.92 -5.24
CA GLN A 482 11.38 11.03 -5.12
C GLN A 482 10.92 12.08 -6.13
N VAL A 483 10.23 11.63 -7.17
CA VAL A 483 9.54 12.53 -8.11
C VAL A 483 8.15 12.79 -7.54
N THR A 484 7.92 14.05 -7.19
CA THR A 484 6.67 14.54 -6.60
C THR A 484 5.98 15.44 -7.60
N PHE A 485 4.67 15.34 -7.71
CA PHE A 485 3.88 16.20 -8.57
C PHE A 485 2.72 16.81 -7.83
N PHE A 486 2.46 18.06 -8.19
CA PHE A 486 1.55 18.98 -7.55
C PHE A 486 0.61 19.55 -8.59
N GLY A 487 -0.60 19.90 -8.21
CA GLY A 487 -1.55 20.51 -9.14
C GLY A 487 -2.42 21.60 -8.56
N ASN A 488 -3.00 22.36 -9.47
CA ASN A 488 -3.90 23.47 -9.14
C ASN A 488 -4.92 23.67 -10.29
N THR A 489 -6.08 24.22 -9.96
CA THR A 489 -7.06 24.74 -10.92
C THR A 489 -6.58 26.02 -11.59
N GLU A 490 -5.77 26.82 -10.88
CA GLU A 490 -5.20 28.07 -11.36
C GLU A 490 -3.73 27.94 -11.73
N ARG A 491 -3.29 28.73 -12.72
CA ARG A 491 -1.90 28.71 -13.18
C ARG A 491 -0.92 29.24 -12.13
N TYR A 492 -1.35 30.22 -11.35
CA TYR A 492 -0.53 30.92 -10.38
C TYR A 492 -1.13 30.74 -8.99
N GLY A 493 -0.30 30.46 -7.99
CA GLY A 493 -0.74 30.24 -6.62
C GLY A 493 -0.02 29.07 -5.97
N SER A 494 -0.58 28.60 -4.86
CA SER A 494 -0.08 27.42 -4.15
C SER A 494 -0.58 26.16 -4.82
N TYR A 495 0.33 25.24 -5.16
CA TYR A 495 -0.04 23.95 -5.75
C TYR A 495 -0.15 22.91 -4.66
N GLU A 496 -1.20 22.10 -4.73
CA GLU A 496 -1.43 21.02 -3.78
C GLU A 496 -0.67 19.77 -4.18
N PHE A 497 -0.14 19.06 -3.21
CA PHE A 497 0.53 17.79 -3.45
C PHE A 497 -0.48 16.75 -3.92
N TRP A 498 -0.19 16.06 -5.04
CA TRP A 498 -1.11 15.07 -5.63
C TRP A 498 -0.57 13.64 -5.63
N GLY A 499 0.74 13.45 -5.74
CA GLY A 499 1.31 12.11 -5.75
C GLY A 499 2.83 12.11 -5.88
N ARG A 500 3.40 10.90 -5.76
CA ARG A 500 4.81 10.66 -5.99
C ARG A 500 5.12 9.28 -6.54
N ILE A 501 6.30 9.18 -7.13
CA ILE A 501 6.91 7.94 -7.60
C ILE A 501 8.38 7.94 -7.17
N GLU A 502 8.88 6.78 -6.77
CA GLU A 502 10.29 6.58 -6.47
C GLU A 502 11.05 6.17 -7.74
N VAL A 503 12.15 6.84 -8.03
CA VAL A 503 12.94 6.64 -9.25
C VAL A 503 14.38 6.35 -8.89
N ASN A 504 14.84 5.15 -9.23
CA ASN A 504 16.24 4.77 -9.13
C ASN A 504 16.95 5.22 -10.41
N GLY A 505 17.69 6.33 -10.31
CA GLY A 505 18.55 6.87 -11.37
C GLY A 505 19.95 6.26 -11.31
N GLY A 506 20.51 5.96 -12.48
CA GLY A 506 21.80 5.27 -12.67
C GLY A 506 22.99 6.16 -13.01
#